data_AF-A0A662PJV2-F1
#
_entry.id   AF-A0A662PJV2-F1
#
_cell.length_a   1.000
_cell.length_b   1.000
_cell.length_c   1.000
_cell.angle_alpha   90.00
_cell.angle_beta   90.00
_cell.angle_gamma   90.00
#
_symmetry.space_group_name_H-M   'P 1'
#
loop_
_entity.id
_entity.type
_entity.pdbx_description
1 polymer ?
#
loop_
_entity_poly.entity_id
_entity_poly.type
_entity_poly.pdbx_seq_one_letter_code
_entity_poly.pdbx_strand_id
1 'polypeptide(L)' 'MEERGFILSTLTSLGIILIVIGIILVLLPTILRLGLRVEKVHPLLFVGGKIDGIYIGTSPIIIIILAIIYLALILLRR' A
#
# COMPACT_ATOMS: atom_id res chain seq x y z
N MET A 1 28.50 15.82 -21.27
CA MET A 1 27.08 16.25 -21.43
C MET A 1 26.10 15.07 -21.49
N GLU A 2 26.55 13.81 -21.53
CA GLU A 2 25.69 12.62 -21.66
C GLU A 2 25.04 12.15 -20.34
N GLU A 3 25.68 12.36 -19.18
CA GLU A 3 25.15 11.90 -17.88
C GLU A 3 23.83 12.57 -17.48
N ARG A 4 23.63 13.84 -17.85
CA ARG A 4 22.40 14.57 -17.49
C ARG A 4 21.16 14.03 -18.21
N GLY A 5 21.31 13.49 -19.42
CA GLY A 5 20.21 12.84 -20.14
C GLY A 5 19.76 11.54 -19.47
N PHE A 6 20.70 10.76 -18.93
CA PHE A 6 20.42 9.50 -18.25
C PHE A 6 19.74 9.70 -16.89
N ILE A 7 20.18 10.70 -16.10
CA ILE A 7 19.56 11.02 -14.80
C ILE A 7 18.13 11.54 -15.00
N LEU A 8 17.89 12.37 -16.01
CA LEU A 8 16.54 12.83 -16.34
C LEU A 8 15.64 11.66 -16.75
N SER A 9 16.11 10.77 -17.61
CA SER A 9 15.39 9.54 -17.99
C SER A 9 15.04 8.67 -16.78
N THR A 10 15.96 8.53 -15.83
CA THR A 10 15.77 7.72 -14.61
C THR A 10 14.81 8.39 -13.63
N LEU A 11 14.87 9.71 -13.49
CA LEU A 11 13.97 10.47 -12.62
C LEU A 11 12.55 10.51 -13.20
N THR A 12 12.42 10.63 -14.52
CA THR A 12 11.13 10.57 -15.21
C THR A 12 10.50 9.19 -15.11
N SER A 13 11.27 8.11 -15.27
CA SER A 13 10.75 6.74 -15.10
C SER A 13 10.31 6.47 -13.66
N LEU A 14 11.08 6.94 -12.66
CA LEU A 14 10.70 6.86 -11.25
C LEU A 14 9.41 7.64 -10.96
N GLY A 15 9.27 8.85 -11.53
CA GLY A 15 8.06 9.66 -11.43
C GLY A 15 6.83 8.97 -12.02
N ILE A 16 6.97 8.35 -13.19
CA ILE A 16 5.89 7.56 -13.82
C ILE A 16 5.48 6.39 -12.93
N ILE A 17 6.44 5.64 -12.38
CA ILE A 17 6.17 4.51 -11.48
C ILE A 17 5.42 4.99 -10.24
N LEU A 18 5.84 6.10 -9.63
CA LEU A 18 5.17 6.69 -8.47
C LEU A 18 3.74 7.13 -8.77
N ILE A 19 3.50 7.73 -9.94
CA ILE A 19 2.15 8.12 -10.39
C ILE A 19 1.26 6.88 -10.53
N VAL A 20 1.76 5.83 -11.19
CA VAL A 20 1.01 4.58 -11.38
C VAL A 20 0.68 3.93 -10.04
N ILE A 21 1.64 3.85 -9.12
CA ILE A 21 1.43 3.33 -7.76
C ILE A 21 0.37 4.17 -7.01
N GLY A 22 0.45 5.50 -7.11
CA GLY A 22 -0.53 6.39 -6.51
C GLY A 22 -1.94 6.16 -7.03
N ILE A 23 -2.10 6.00 -8.34
CA ILE A 23 -3.40 5.69 -8.98
C ILE A 23 -3.94 4.35 -8.47
N ILE A 24 -3.10 3.32 -8.41
CA ILE A 24 -3.49 1.99 -7.91
C ILE A 24 -3.96 2.08 -6.46
N LEU A 25 -3.21 2.78 -5.60
CA LEU A 25 -3.55 2.96 -4.17
C LEU A 25 -4.87 3.71 -3.98
N VAL A 26 -5.14 4.74 -4.79
CA VAL A 26 -6.39 5.51 -4.74
C VAL A 26 -7.58 4.69 -5.21
N LEU A 27 -7.39 3.82 -6.22
CA LEU A 27 -8.45 2.96 -6.76
C LEU A 27 -8.69 1.70 -5.93
N LEU A 28 -7.69 1.23 -5.17
CA LEU A 28 -7.76 0.05 -4.32
C LEU A 28 -8.99 0.03 -3.38
N PRO A 29 -9.28 1.06 -2.56
CA PRO A 29 -10.45 1.04 -1.67
C PRO A 29 -11.76 1.00 -2.43
N THR A 30 -11.84 1.58 -3.62
CA THR A 30 -13.04 1.56 -4.46
C THR A 30 -13.29 0.15 -5.01
N ILE A 31 -12.23 -0.55 -5.44
CA ILE A 31 -12.29 -1.94 -5.91
C ILE A 31 -12.68 -2.87 -4.75
N LEU A 32 -12.13 -2.66 -3.55
CA LEU A 32 -12.49 -3.42 -2.36
C LEU A 32 -13.95 -3.19 -1.94
N ARG A 33 -14.49 -1.97 -2.15
CA ARG A 33 -15.89 -1.62 -1.84
C ARG A 33 -16.90 -2.14 -2.87
N LEU A 34 -16.53 -2.33 -4.14
CA LEU A 34 -17.49 -2.57 -5.22
C LEU A 34 -18.00 -4.01 -5.36
N GLY A 35 -17.36 -5.02 -4.76
CA GLY A 35 -17.79 -6.39 -5.03
C GLY A 35 -17.15 -7.51 -4.22
N LEU A 36 -16.14 -7.23 -3.40
CA LEU A 36 -15.62 -8.24 -2.49
C LEU A 36 -16.48 -8.25 -1.23
N ARG A 37 -17.65 -8.92 -1.32
CA ARG A 37 -18.34 -9.45 -0.14
C ARG A 37 -17.29 -10.17 0.70
N VAL A 38 -17.01 -9.61 1.87
CA VAL A 38 -15.94 -9.97 2.80
C VAL A 38 -16.22 -11.33 3.48
N GLU A 39 -16.94 -12.25 2.81
CA GLU A 39 -17.30 -13.56 3.36
C GLU A 39 -16.16 -14.58 3.24
N LYS A 40 -15.16 -14.35 2.37
CA LYS A 40 -13.99 -15.23 2.19
C LYS A 40 -12.70 -14.46 1.85
N VAL A 41 -12.42 -13.39 2.58
CA VAL A 41 -11.10 -12.76 2.47
C VAL A 41 -10.12 -13.59 3.30
N HIS A 42 -8.99 -13.99 2.70
CA HIS A 42 -7.98 -14.80 3.37
C HIS A 42 -7.56 -14.12 4.70
N PRO A 43 -7.41 -14.85 5.82
CA PRO A 43 -7.08 -14.26 7.12
C PRO A 43 -5.83 -13.38 7.15
N LEU A 44 -4.98 -13.45 6.12
CA LEU A 44 -3.78 -12.61 5.99
C LEU A 44 -4.09 -11.18 5.49
N LEU A 45 -5.19 -11.01 4.76
CA LEU A 45 -5.59 -9.74 4.15
C LEU A 45 -6.55 -8.96 5.05
N PHE A 46 -7.42 -9.65 5.76
CA PHE A 46 -8.40 -9.01 6.64
C PHE A 46 -8.77 -9.94 7.80
N VAL A 47 -8.50 -9.49 9.02
CA VAL A 47 -8.98 -10.12 10.26
C VAL A 47 -9.94 -9.13 10.88
N GLY A 48 -11.23 -9.35 10.68
CA GLY A 48 -12.24 -8.44 11.16
C GLY A 48 -13.63 -9.06 11.15
N GLY A 49 -14.38 -8.78 12.20
CA GLY A 49 -15.76 -9.18 12.36
C GLY A 49 -16.69 -7.98 12.23
N LYS A 50 -17.93 -8.23 11.87
CA LYS A 50 -18.99 -7.24 11.97
C LYS A 50 -19.60 -7.38 13.36
N ILE A 51 -19.49 -6.34 14.19
CA ILE A 51 -20.08 -6.29 15.52
C ILE A 51 -21.13 -5.17 15.49
N ASP A 52 -22.40 -5.51 15.70
CA ASP A 52 -23.53 -4.57 15.72
C ASP A 52 -23.57 -3.56 14.55
N GLY A 53 -23.39 -4.05 13.33
CA GLY A 53 -23.44 -3.18 12.14
C GLY A 53 -22.16 -2.42 11.84
N ILE A 54 -21.20 -2.38 12.78
CA ILE A 54 -19.91 -1.71 12.64
C ILE A 54 -18.88 -2.74 12.16
N TYR A 55 -18.21 -2.46 11.04
CA TYR A 55 -17.11 -3.28 10.54
C TYR A 55 -15.83 -2.96 11.31
N ILE A 56 -15.40 -3.88 12.17
CA ILE A 56 -14.17 -3.75 12.95
C ILE A 56 -13.21 -4.82 12.46
N GLY A 57 -12.11 -4.38 11.85
CA GLY A 57 -11.10 -5.28 11.32
C GLY A 57 -9.75 -4.61 11.18
N THR A 58 -8.72 -5.42 11.33
CA THR A 58 -7.33 -5.06 11.07
C THR A 58 -6.83 -5.86 9.89
N SER A 59 -5.93 -5.28 9.11
CA SER A 59 -5.27 -5.99 8.02
C SER A 59 -3.87 -6.41 8.50
N PRO A 60 -3.60 -7.70 8.76
CA PRO A 60 -2.29 -8.15 9.24
C PRO A 60 -1.14 -7.74 8.31
N ILE A 61 -1.38 -7.71 7.00
CA ILE A 61 -0.40 -7.26 6.01
C ILE A 61 0.02 -5.80 6.25
N ILE A 62 -0.93 -4.92 6.59
CA ILE A 62 -0.68 -3.50 6.84
C ILE A 62 0.18 -3.34 8.09
N ILE A 63 -0.09 -4.14 9.14
CA ILE A 63 0.70 -4.13 10.36
C ILE A 63 2.16 -4.55 10.08
N ILE A 64 2.36 -5.60 9.28
CA ILE A 64 3.70 -6.05 8.88
C ILE A 64 4.44 -4.97 8.10
N ILE A 65 3.78 -4.34 7.12
CA ILE A 65 4.38 -3.26 6.33
C ILE A 65 4.76 -2.07 7.22
N LEU A 66 3.86 -1.64 8.12
CA LEU A 66 4.16 -0.56 9.06
C LEU A 66 5.30 -0.94 10.01
N ALA A 67 5.38 -2.18 10.49
CA ALA A 67 6.45 -2.64 11.36
C ALA A 67 7.82 -2.60 10.64
N ILE A 68 7.88 -3.00 9.37
CA ILE A 68 9.11 -2.93 8.56
C ILE A 68 9.52 -1.46 8.34
N ILE A 69 8.58 -0.59 7.97
CA ILE A 69 8.85 0.84 7.78
C ILE A 69 9.35 1.47 9.09
N TYR A 70 8.69 1.16 10.21
CA TYR A 70 9.08 1.65 11.53
C TYR A 70 10.50 1.21 11.89
N LEU A 71 10.84 -0.05 11.64
CA LEU A 71 12.17 -0.59 11.90
C LEU A 71 13.23 0.08 11.01
N ALA A 72 12.92 0.28 9.73
CA ALA A 72 13.80 0.98 8.79
C ALA A 72 14.04 2.44 9.20
N LEU A 73 12.99 3.16 9.63
CA LEU A 73 13.11 4.54 10.10
C LEU A 73 13.93 4.64 11.39
N ILE A 74 13.79 3.69 12.32
CA ILE A 74 14.64 3.62 13.52
C ILE A 74 16.09 3.38 13.13
N LEU A 75 16.34 2.47 12.20
CA LEU A 75 17.69 2.13 11.77
C LEU A 75 18.37 3.29 11.04
N LEU A 76 17.60 4.06 10.26
CA LEU A 76 18.07 5.25 9.53
C LEU A 76 18.26 6.49 10.44
N ARG A 77 17.66 6.48 11.65
CA ARG A 77 17.78 7.56 12.63
C ARG A 77 19.05 7.45 13.48
N ARG A 78 19.71 6.28 13.50
CA ARG A 78 21.07 6.12 14.03
C ARG A 78 22.10 6.51 12.99
#